data_AF-A0AA42SXR7-F1
#
_entry.id   AF-A0AA42SXR7-F1
#
_cell.length_a   1.000
_cell.length_b   1.000
_cell.length_c   1.000
_cell.angle_alpha   90.00
_cell.angle_beta   90.00
_cell.angle_gamma   90.00
#
_symmetry.space_group_name_H-M   'P 1'
#
loop_
_entity.id
_entity.type
_entity.pdbx_description
1 polymer ?
#
loop_
_entity_poly.entity_id
_entity_poly.type
_entity_poly.pdbx_seq_one_letter_code
_entity_poly.pdbx_strand_id
1 'polypeptide(L)'
;MPALSTDGRIGECEIFIGLPIMFAWGRGDPAWDVSPEPEPTDATALVDEIGRRWATQAQFVYPDPDGPIDMPGGQRYSPSPVPTAFAYVRCVFNYLEGNGETIREIGVFFNSQPAAGLPPGQLYFTPDQIEASGRLKLLDRPQTKIVRDQNVKQTFEYVLPF
;
A
#
# COMPACT_ATOMS: atom_id res chain seq x y z
N MET A 1 -14.88 -22.31 -20.18
CA MET A 1 -13.74 -21.62 -19.56
C MET A 1 -13.79 -21.93 -18.07
N PRO A 2 -12.71 -22.45 -17.46
CA PRO A 2 -12.69 -22.66 -16.01
C PRO A 2 -12.82 -21.32 -15.27
N ALA A 3 -13.54 -21.29 -14.15
CA ALA A 3 -13.71 -20.11 -13.31
C ALA A 3 -12.84 -20.24 -12.04
N LEU A 4 -12.28 -19.11 -11.59
CA LEU A 4 -11.58 -19.06 -10.31
C LEU A 4 -12.58 -19.22 -9.15
N SER A 5 -12.26 -20.09 -8.20
CA SER A 5 -13.12 -20.33 -7.04
C SER A 5 -13.01 -19.18 -6.04
N THR A 6 -14.15 -18.76 -5.48
CA THR A 6 -14.19 -17.81 -4.36
C THR A 6 -13.38 -18.30 -3.16
N ASP A 7 -13.38 -19.62 -2.92
CA ASP A 7 -12.62 -20.23 -1.82
C ASP A 7 -11.10 -20.00 -1.97
N GLY A 8 -10.59 -20.13 -3.20
CA GLY A 8 -9.18 -19.85 -3.50
C GLY A 8 -8.80 -18.40 -3.24
N ARG A 9 -9.68 -17.45 -3.62
CA ARG A 9 -9.48 -16.01 -3.40
C ARG A 9 -9.48 -15.65 -1.92
N ILE A 10 -10.34 -16.28 -1.12
CA ILE A 10 -10.34 -16.13 0.34
C ILE A 10 -9.00 -16.61 0.90
N GLY A 11 -8.51 -17.77 0.47
CA GLY A 11 -7.21 -18.29 0.89
C GLY A 11 -6.03 -17.39 0.49
N GLU A 12 -6.03 -16.83 -0.72
CA GLU A 12 -5.01 -15.87 -1.17
C GLU A 12 -5.00 -14.59 -0.33
N CYS A 13 -6.19 -14.08 0.01
CA CYS A 13 -6.36 -12.92 0.88
C CYS A 13 -5.84 -13.21 2.30
N GLU A 14 -6.14 -14.40 2.83
CA GLU A 14 -5.66 -14.86 4.14
C GLU A 14 -4.12 -14.92 4.18
N ILE A 15 -3.50 -15.49 3.14
CA ILE A 15 -2.04 -15.52 3.00
C ILE A 15 -1.48 -14.09 2.95
N PHE A 16 -2.09 -13.21 2.15
CA PHE A 16 -1.61 -11.83 2.01
C PHE A 16 -1.64 -11.06 3.34
N ILE A 17 -2.74 -11.12 4.10
CA ILE A 17 -2.86 -10.44 5.41
C ILE A 17 -1.90 -11.04 6.43
N GLY A 18 -1.60 -12.34 6.35
CA GLY A 18 -0.62 -12.99 7.23
C GLY A 18 0.84 -12.64 6.95
N LEU A 19 1.15 -12.00 5.82
CA LEU A 19 2.50 -11.60 5.45
C LEU A 19 2.83 -10.17 5.90
N PRO A 20 4.11 -9.81 6.05
CA PRO A 20 4.51 -8.44 6.33
C PRO A 20 4.09 -7.49 5.18
N ILE A 21 3.28 -6.48 5.47
CA ILE A 21 2.79 -5.51 4.47
C ILE A 21 3.45 -4.14 4.71
N MET A 22 4.02 -3.56 3.65
CA MET A 22 4.60 -2.23 3.66
C MET A 22 3.96 -1.34 2.61
N PHE A 23 3.84 -0.06 2.93
CA PHE A 23 3.51 1.00 1.99
C PHE A 23 4.78 1.74 1.62
N ALA A 24 4.99 1.98 0.34
CA ALA A 24 6.13 2.69 -0.19
C ALA A 24 5.68 3.98 -0.88
N TRP A 25 6.55 4.99 -0.85
CA TRP A 25 6.42 6.17 -1.69
C TRP A 25 7.50 6.19 -2.75
N GLY A 26 7.16 6.74 -3.92
CA GLY A 26 8.11 7.01 -4.99
C GLY A 26 7.99 8.43 -5.50
N ARG A 27 9.13 9.03 -5.89
CA ARG A 27 9.18 10.34 -6.56
C ARG A 27 8.57 10.27 -7.96
N GLY A 28 8.57 9.08 -8.57
CA GLY A 28 8.13 8.85 -9.94
C GLY A 28 8.95 9.67 -10.94
N ASP A 29 8.33 9.98 -12.08
CA ASP A 29 8.90 10.91 -13.07
C ASP A 29 8.21 12.29 -12.97
N PRO A 30 8.96 13.40 -12.79
CA PRO A 30 8.41 14.75 -12.87
C PRO A 30 7.64 15.07 -14.15
N ALA A 31 7.92 14.40 -15.27
CA ALA A 31 7.19 14.57 -16.53
C ALA A 31 5.70 14.22 -16.41
N TRP A 32 5.32 13.36 -15.45
CA TRP A 32 3.93 12.97 -15.22
C TRP A 32 3.06 14.11 -14.67
N ASP A 33 3.67 15.17 -14.13
CA ASP A 33 2.94 16.37 -13.69
C ASP A 33 2.27 17.08 -14.88
N VAL A 34 2.79 16.91 -16.09
CA VAL A 34 2.28 17.53 -17.32
C VAL A 34 1.54 16.50 -18.18
N SER A 35 2.06 15.28 -18.25
CA SER A 35 1.49 14.18 -19.02
C SER A 35 1.33 12.96 -18.11
N PRO A 36 0.16 12.80 -17.45
CA PRO A 36 -0.08 11.68 -16.54
C PRO A 36 0.20 10.33 -17.22
N GLU A 37 0.96 9.50 -16.54
CA GLU A 37 1.28 8.15 -17.00
C GLU A 37 0.41 7.14 -16.24
N PRO A 38 -0.33 6.27 -16.94
CA PRO A 38 -1.12 5.23 -16.29
C PRO A 38 -0.24 4.24 -15.53
N GLU A 39 -0.81 3.57 -14.53
CA GLU A 39 -0.09 2.55 -13.77
C GLU A 39 0.19 1.31 -14.64
N PRO A 40 1.46 0.88 -14.77
CA PRO A 40 1.79 -0.38 -15.43
C PRO A 40 1.27 -1.58 -14.62
N THR A 41 0.86 -2.64 -15.33
CA THR A 41 0.35 -3.88 -14.71
C THR A 41 1.44 -4.91 -14.43
N ASP A 42 2.66 -4.69 -14.91
CA ASP A 42 3.82 -5.58 -14.80
C ASP A 42 4.96 -4.99 -13.95
N ALA A 43 4.75 -3.82 -13.33
CA ALA A 43 5.73 -3.25 -12.44
C ALA A 43 6.02 -4.16 -11.23
N THR A 44 7.29 -4.28 -10.89
CA THR A 44 7.76 -5.01 -9.72
C THR A 44 8.36 -4.10 -8.64
N ALA A 45 8.49 -2.80 -8.93
CA ALA A 45 9.06 -1.77 -8.07
C ALA A 45 8.50 -0.39 -8.45
N LEU A 46 8.75 0.61 -7.59
CA LEU A 46 8.52 2.02 -7.93
C LEU A 46 9.67 2.55 -8.79
N VAL A 47 9.44 3.61 -9.57
CA VAL A 47 10.44 4.20 -10.48
C VAL A 47 11.60 4.83 -9.72
N ASP A 48 11.30 5.58 -8.66
CA ASP A 48 12.28 6.17 -7.76
C ASP A 48 11.75 6.12 -6.33
N GLU A 49 12.05 5.03 -5.63
CA GLU A 49 11.53 4.79 -4.28
C GLU A 49 12.19 5.72 -3.24
N ILE A 50 11.36 6.33 -2.40
CA ILE A 50 11.77 7.22 -1.29
C ILE A 50 11.97 6.42 -0.01
N GLY A 51 11.10 5.44 0.23
CA GLY A 51 11.14 4.57 1.40
C GLY A 51 9.80 3.91 1.67
N ARG A 52 9.81 3.01 2.66
CA ARG A 52 8.69 2.14 3.01
C ARG A 52 8.34 2.23 4.47
N ARG A 53 7.09 2.01 4.81
CA ARG A 53 6.59 1.92 6.18
C ARG A 53 5.74 0.68 6.37
N TRP A 54 5.85 0.03 7.53
CA TRP A 54 4.91 -1.03 7.91
C TRP A 54 3.46 -0.52 7.89
N ALA A 55 2.54 -1.34 7.35
CA ALA A 55 1.12 -1.06 7.43
C ALA A 55 0.69 -0.90 8.90
N THR A 56 -0.09 0.13 9.17
CA THR A 56 -0.66 0.38 10.51
C THR A 56 -1.88 -0.48 10.79
N GLN A 57 -2.54 -0.97 9.73
CA GLN A 57 -3.68 -1.87 9.84
C GLN A 57 -3.78 -2.74 8.57
N ALA A 58 -4.08 -4.02 8.76
CA ALA A 58 -4.47 -4.96 7.72
C ALA A 58 -5.55 -5.88 8.30
N GLN A 59 -6.71 -5.98 7.65
CA GLN A 59 -7.83 -6.79 8.13
C GLN A 59 -8.74 -7.23 6.99
N PHE A 60 -9.48 -8.32 7.20
CA PHE A 60 -10.52 -8.76 6.28
C PHE A 60 -11.71 -7.79 6.32
N VAL A 61 -12.33 -7.57 5.17
CA VAL A 61 -13.54 -6.76 5.06
C VAL A 61 -14.55 -7.38 4.10
N TYR A 62 -15.80 -6.93 4.14
CA TYR A 62 -16.81 -7.27 3.14
C TYR A 62 -17.54 -6.00 2.68
N PRO A 63 -18.04 -5.96 1.43
CA PRO A 63 -18.85 -4.83 0.95
C PRO A 63 -20.10 -4.66 1.81
N ASP A 64 -20.30 -3.44 2.31
CA ASP A 64 -21.39 -3.09 3.19
C ASP A 64 -21.79 -1.63 2.94
N PRO A 65 -22.95 -1.36 2.31
CA PRO A 65 -23.41 0.00 2.01
C PRO A 65 -23.52 0.93 3.23
N ASP A 66 -23.66 0.38 4.43
CA ASP A 66 -23.74 1.14 5.69
C ASP A 66 -22.42 1.04 6.51
N GLY A 67 -21.38 0.43 5.93
CA GLY A 67 -20.13 0.13 6.58
C GLY A 67 -19.30 1.36 6.96
N PRO A 68 -18.50 1.29 8.04
CA PRO A 68 -17.73 2.43 8.54
C PRO A 68 -16.52 2.79 7.67
N ILE A 69 -16.03 1.88 6.82
CA ILE A 69 -14.89 2.13 5.93
C ILE A 69 -15.44 2.71 4.62
N ASP A 70 -15.18 3.98 4.37
CA ASP A 70 -15.61 4.70 3.16
C ASP A 70 -14.44 4.85 2.19
N MET A 71 -14.63 4.41 0.95
CA MET A 71 -13.63 4.43 -0.12
C MET A 71 -14.11 5.32 -1.28
N PRO A 72 -13.18 5.83 -2.13
CA PRO A 72 -13.54 6.62 -3.30
C PRO A 72 -14.62 5.96 -4.17
N GLY A 73 -15.55 6.78 -4.68
CA GLY A 73 -16.69 6.30 -5.47
C GLY A 73 -17.88 5.81 -4.62
N GLY A 74 -17.88 6.04 -3.31
CA GLY A 74 -18.98 5.71 -2.40
C GLY A 74 -19.07 4.23 -2.06
N GLN A 75 -18.00 3.47 -2.31
CA GLN A 75 -17.92 2.07 -1.91
C GLN A 75 -17.65 2.01 -0.42
N ARG A 76 -18.44 1.20 0.29
CA ARG A 76 -18.35 1.07 1.74
C ARG A 76 -18.14 -0.38 2.16
N TYR A 77 -17.41 -0.55 3.25
CA TYR A 77 -16.99 -1.85 3.75
C TYR A 77 -17.09 -1.93 5.26
N SER A 78 -17.28 -3.14 5.76
CA SER A 78 -17.27 -3.46 7.19
C SER A 78 -16.17 -4.48 7.50
N PRO A 79 -15.49 -4.38 8.66
CA PRO A 79 -14.53 -5.39 9.11
C PRO A 79 -15.18 -6.77 9.26
N SER A 80 -14.44 -7.80 8.88
CA SER A 80 -14.85 -9.20 9.04
C SER A 80 -13.93 -9.91 10.05
N PRO A 81 -14.49 -10.64 11.03
CA PRO A 81 -13.70 -11.50 11.92
C PRO A 81 -13.29 -12.83 11.26
N VAL A 82 -13.84 -13.13 10.08
CA VAL A 82 -13.53 -14.33 9.29
C VAL A 82 -12.89 -13.95 7.95
N PRO A 83 -12.05 -14.80 7.34
CA PRO A 83 -11.46 -14.53 6.04
C PRO A 83 -12.49 -14.22 4.95
N THR A 84 -12.18 -13.24 4.11
CA THR A 84 -12.97 -12.84 2.94
C THR A 84 -12.06 -12.64 1.73
N ALA A 85 -12.62 -12.47 0.54
CA ALA A 85 -11.85 -12.14 -0.66
C ALA A 85 -11.44 -10.65 -0.75
N PHE A 86 -11.54 -9.88 0.34
CA PHE A 86 -11.19 -8.47 0.37
C PHE A 86 -10.32 -8.14 1.59
N ALA A 87 -9.20 -7.47 1.36
CA ALA A 87 -8.32 -6.96 2.41
C ALA A 87 -8.41 -5.43 2.47
N TYR A 88 -8.67 -4.87 3.64
CA TYR A 88 -8.43 -3.46 3.91
C TYR A 88 -7.03 -3.30 4.48
N VAL A 89 -6.23 -2.44 3.84
CA VAL A 89 -4.88 -2.08 4.29
C VAL A 89 -4.76 -0.58 4.45
N ARG A 90 -4.11 -0.16 5.53
CA ARG A 90 -3.90 1.25 5.85
C ARG A 90 -2.51 1.48 6.38
N CYS A 91 -1.92 2.60 5.97
CA CYS A 91 -0.68 3.11 6.52
C CYS A 91 -0.80 4.58 6.87
N VAL A 92 -0.41 4.93 8.10
CA VAL A 92 -0.23 6.31 8.55
C VAL A 92 1.25 6.60 8.66
N PHE A 93 1.76 7.45 7.77
CA PHE A 93 3.14 7.92 7.82
C PHE A 93 3.30 9.04 8.85
N ASN A 94 4.41 9.02 9.57
CA ASN A 94 4.72 10.03 10.58
C ASN A 94 5.18 11.34 9.94
N TYR A 95 5.10 12.41 10.73
CA TYR A 95 5.42 13.78 10.35
C TYR A 95 6.74 13.93 9.58
N LEU A 96 7.84 13.38 10.09
CA LEU A 96 9.18 13.58 9.50
C LEU A 96 9.48 12.62 8.34
N GLU A 97 8.67 11.59 8.15
CA GLU A 97 8.91 10.59 7.10
C GLU A 97 8.66 11.20 5.74
N GLY A 98 9.70 11.16 4.89
CA GLY A 98 9.71 11.75 3.56
C GLY A 98 9.52 13.27 3.55
N ASN A 99 9.81 14.00 4.62
CA ASN A 99 9.58 15.46 4.66
C ASN A 99 10.29 16.19 3.50
N GLY A 100 9.54 17.05 2.79
CA GLY A 100 10.03 17.77 1.61
C GLY A 100 10.03 16.96 0.31
N GLU A 101 9.76 15.66 0.37
CA GLU A 101 9.68 14.83 -0.82
C GLU A 101 8.41 15.10 -1.61
N THR A 102 8.52 14.96 -2.94
CA THR A 102 7.38 15.03 -3.86
C THR A 102 7.03 13.63 -4.31
N ILE A 103 5.86 13.14 -3.89
CA ILE A 103 5.40 11.78 -4.15
C ILE A 103 4.51 11.76 -5.39
N ARG A 104 4.79 10.82 -6.30
CA ARG A 104 3.98 10.50 -7.49
C ARG A 104 3.61 9.04 -7.60
N GLU A 105 4.16 8.19 -6.73
CA GLU A 105 3.82 6.77 -6.69
C GLU A 105 3.60 6.32 -5.25
N ILE A 106 2.59 5.47 -5.07
CA ILE A 106 2.35 4.73 -3.84
C ILE A 106 2.38 3.25 -4.20
N GLY A 107 3.14 2.47 -3.45
CA GLY A 107 3.22 1.02 -3.62
C GLY A 107 2.76 0.29 -2.38
N VAL A 108 1.95 -0.75 -2.52
CA VAL A 108 1.72 -1.72 -1.44
C VAL A 108 2.53 -2.97 -1.73
N PHE A 109 3.53 -3.22 -0.89
CA PHE A 109 4.38 -4.39 -0.96
C PHE A 109 4.00 -5.39 0.13
N PHE A 110 4.14 -6.68 -0.17
CA PHE A 110 4.02 -7.74 0.82
C PHE A 110 5.24 -8.65 0.81
N ASN A 111 5.51 -9.25 1.97
CA ASN A 111 6.67 -10.10 2.22
C ASN A 111 8.02 -9.38 2.01
N SER A 112 8.07 -8.08 2.31
CA SER A 112 9.33 -7.32 2.37
C SER A 112 10.10 -7.65 3.65
N GLN A 113 11.44 -7.63 3.57
CA GLN A 113 12.32 -7.88 4.71
C GLN A 113 13.33 -6.73 4.85
N PRO A 114 13.28 -5.96 5.95
CA PRO A 114 14.33 -5.02 6.29
C PRO A 114 15.66 -5.73 6.58
N ALA A 115 16.77 -5.05 6.33
CA ALA A 115 18.09 -5.54 6.65
C ALA A 115 18.25 -5.79 8.17
N ALA A 116 19.10 -6.76 8.53
CA ALA A 116 19.44 -7.02 9.93
C ALA A 116 20.22 -5.84 10.57
N GLY A 117 20.09 -5.69 11.89
CA GLY A 117 20.86 -4.72 12.67
C GLY A 117 20.30 -3.29 12.67
N LEU A 118 19.13 -3.06 12.08
CA LEU A 118 18.45 -1.77 12.14
C LEU A 118 17.94 -1.45 13.56
N PRO A 119 17.82 -0.16 13.92
CA PRO A 119 17.27 0.29 15.19
C PRO A 119 15.98 -0.43 15.60
N PRO A 120 15.88 -0.93 16.86
CA PRO A 120 14.65 -1.54 17.36
C PRO A 120 13.47 -0.58 17.29
N GLY A 121 12.30 -1.09 16.88
CA GLY A 121 11.08 -0.30 16.76
C GLY A 121 11.04 0.65 15.56
N GLN A 122 12.03 0.59 14.66
CA GLN A 122 11.96 1.30 13.38
C GLN A 122 10.78 0.79 12.56
N LEU A 123 9.97 1.73 12.06
CA LEU A 123 8.78 1.44 11.27
C LEU A 123 8.87 1.94 9.83
N TYR A 124 9.79 2.87 9.56
CA TYR A 124 10.04 3.45 8.23
C TYR A 124 11.47 3.15 7.80
N PHE A 125 11.66 2.74 6.55
CA PHE A 125 12.90 2.23 5.99
C PHE A 125 13.21 2.94 4.69
N THR A 126 14.45 3.34 4.48
CA THR A 126 14.92 3.78 3.16
C THR A 126 15.16 2.58 2.24
N PRO A 127 15.25 2.76 0.91
CA PRO A 127 15.42 1.64 -0.01
C PRO A 127 16.65 0.77 0.28
N ASP A 128 17.76 1.37 0.73
CA ASP A 128 19.00 0.70 1.12
C ASP A 128 18.88 -0.11 2.43
N GLN A 129 17.82 0.11 3.20
CA GLN A 129 17.51 -0.63 4.43
C GLN A 129 16.59 -1.83 4.19
N ILE A 130 16.21 -2.10 2.93
CA ILE A 130 15.40 -3.26 2.55
C ILE A 130 16.31 -4.31 1.88
N GLU A 131 16.44 -5.48 2.52
CA GLU A 131 17.24 -6.59 2.00
C GLU A 131 16.48 -7.40 0.95
N ALA A 132 15.19 -7.68 1.21
CA ALA A 132 14.30 -8.30 0.24
C ALA A 132 13.09 -7.41 0.00
N SER A 133 12.87 -7.01 -1.26
CA SER A 133 11.79 -6.11 -1.64
C SER A 133 10.38 -6.72 -1.52
N GLY A 134 10.27 -8.05 -1.48
CA GLY A 134 9.00 -8.75 -1.48
C GLY A 134 8.32 -8.67 -2.86
N ARG A 135 7.01 -8.46 -2.87
CA ARG A 135 6.19 -8.36 -4.09
C ARG A 135 5.33 -7.11 -4.06
N LEU A 136 5.28 -6.38 -5.17
CA LEU A 136 4.37 -5.26 -5.38
C LEU A 136 2.96 -5.81 -5.68
N LYS A 137 1.97 -5.47 -4.85
CA LYS A 137 0.56 -5.87 -5.00
C LYS A 137 -0.29 -4.77 -5.63
N LEU A 138 -0.01 -3.51 -5.29
CA LEU A 138 -0.71 -2.35 -5.81
C LEU A 138 0.30 -1.24 -6.10
N LEU A 139 0.14 -0.60 -7.25
CA LEU A 139 0.77 0.65 -7.63
C LEU A 139 -0.34 1.66 -7.88
N ASP A 140 -0.20 2.86 -7.33
CA ASP A 140 -1.12 3.97 -7.51
C ASP A 140 -0.32 5.23 -7.85
N ARG A 141 -0.71 5.91 -8.93
CA ARG A 141 -0.17 7.19 -9.36
C ARG A 141 -1.21 8.28 -9.14
N PRO A 142 -1.18 8.99 -8.00
CA PRO A 142 -2.16 10.01 -7.71
C PRO A 142 -2.14 11.10 -8.79
N GLN A 143 -3.34 11.52 -9.19
CA GLN A 143 -3.55 12.53 -10.25
C GLN A 143 -2.81 13.85 -9.97
N THR A 144 -2.66 14.20 -8.69
CA THR A 144 -1.87 15.34 -8.25
C THR A 144 -0.77 14.84 -7.33
N LYS A 145 0.47 15.27 -7.62
CA LYS A 145 1.62 15.00 -6.75
C LYS A 145 1.36 15.45 -5.31
N ILE A 146 1.90 14.69 -4.37
CA ILE A 146 1.78 14.98 -2.94
C ILE A 146 3.11 15.51 -2.45
N VAL A 147 3.15 16.75 -1.98
CA VAL A 147 4.34 17.29 -1.31
C VAL A 147 4.23 16.99 0.18
N ARG A 148 5.22 16.28 0.72
CA ARG A 148 5.25 15.91 2.13
C ARG A 148 5.60 17.10 3.00
N ASP A 149 4.70 17.35 3.95
CA ASP A 149 4.85 18.40 4.95
C ASP A 149 4.96 17.78 6.36
N GLN A 150 5.90 18.30 7.15
CA GLN A 150 6.16 17.84 8.52
C GLN A 150 5.03 18.12 9.52
N ASN A 151 4.01 18.90 9.16
CA ASN A 151 2.86 19.18 10.02
C ASN A 151 1.66 18.29 9.68
N VAL A 152 1.77 17.42 8.66
CA VAL A 152 0.68 16.56 8.20
C VAL A 152 1.07 15.09 8.31
N LYS A 153 0.25 14.30 9.00
CA LYS A 153 0.29 12.84 8.93
C LYS A 153 -0.46 12.37 7.69
N GLN A 154 0.29 11.96 6.68
CA GLN A 154 -0.30 11.43 5.47
C GLN A 154 -0.79 9.99 5.72
N THR A 155 -2.05 9.73 5.39
CA THR A 155 -2.65 8.39 5.48
C THR A 155 -3.00 7.89 4.09
N PHE A 156 -2.76 6.61 3.84
CA PHE A 156 -3.21 5.89 2.65
C PHE A 156 -3.99 4.66 3.05
N GLU A 157 -5.09 4.40 2.35
CA GLU A 157 -6.05 3.35 2.63
C GLU A 157 -6.49 2.72 1.32
N TYR A 158 -6.50 1.40 1.25
CA TYR A 158 -6.96 0.65 0.09
C TYR A 158 -7.79 -0.56 0.53
N VAL A 159 -8.80 -0.89 -0.27
CA VAL A 159 -9.46 -2.20 -0.23
C VAL A 159 -9.05 -3.00 -1.46
N LEU A 160 -8.41 -4.14 -1.25
CA LEU A 160 -7.84 -4.99 -2.30
C LEU A 160 -8.71 -6.23 -2.51
N PRO A 161 -9.26 -6.46 -3.71
CA PRO A 161 -9.90 -7.71 -4.07
C PRO A 161 -8.86 -8.80 -4.41
N PHE A 162 -9.26 -10.05 -4.20
CA PHE A 162 -8.54 -11.27 -4.61
C PHE A 162 -9.41 -12.07 -5.57
#